data_AF-A0A918K006-F1
#
_entry.id   AF-A0A918K006-F1
#
_cell.length_a   1.000
_cell.length_b   1.000
_cell.length_c   1.000
_cell.angle_alpha   90.00
_cell.angle_beta   90.00
_cell.angle_gamma   90.00
#
_symmetry.space_group_name_H-M   'P 1'
#
loop_
_entity.id
_entity.type
_entity.pdbx_description
1 polymer ?
#
loop_
_entity_poly.entity_id
_entity_poly.type
_entity_poly.pdbx_seq_one_letter_code
_entity_poly.pdbx_strand_id
1 'polypeptide(L)'
;METPPPPGPQGQPPQGQFPPPGGPQGPYGTVPGQAPGPYAGQGQGPHPGPPPGPYGYRPWGNGYSPYTSPAPVNGLAIAALVLGILCFLPLVGLVLGVVALAQIRKRGERGKGMAVAGAVLSGAGAILLVAGLVGGVAGDFWEGVKEGARGAGGNGVTFSVHEGECFDVPGGSLEGMAYDVDTVSCEGEHDGEVFANFTLPEGRYPGDDGITDAADERCHTLQYEYAMDTWAVPENVDIYYFTPTRESWGLGDREISCLFGNMDEKGGLTGSLRQDGTTLGPDPFAYLQAAHVLNEAMESAPEEAYVEDDLPGHRKWATRMSEGIAEQVGMLRGHTWPADAKAPVAALVEDLEKARKEWAKAARSEDADAYYEHYELAMDLIDGKNTVPAREALGLETTPPVQEEDADGGGGAGDGPGAGAEV
;
A
#
# COMPACT_ATOMS: atom_id res chain seq x y z
N MET A 1 -18.90 1.31 -60.75
CA MET A 1 -17.64 1.90 -60.25
C MET A 1 -16.99 0.83 -59.40
N GLU A 2 -15.90 0.25 -59.88
CA GLU A 2 -15.17 -0.82 -59.20
C GLU A 2 -14.40 -0.24 -58.00
N THR A 3 -14.52 -0.91 -56.85
CA THR A 3 -13.78 -0.61 -55.62
C THR A 3 -12.35 -1.18 -55.69
N PRO A 4 -11.32 -0.46 -55.22
CA PRO A 4 -9.94 -0.96 -55.21
C PRO A 4 -9.72 -1.99 -54.07
N PRO A 5 -8.79 -2.95 -54.24
CA PRO A 5 -8.50 -3.96 -53.22
C PRO A 5 -7.64 -3.41 -52.07
N PRO A 6 -7.69 -4.04 -50.87
CA PRO A 6 -6.94 -3.59 -49.70
C PRO A 6 -5.42 -3.86 -49.81
N PRO A 7 -4.57 -3.09 -49.11
CA PRO A 7 -3.13 -3.35 -49.06
C PRO A 7 -2.81 -4.61 -48.25
N GLY A 8 -1.90 -5.44 -48.76
CA GLY A 8 -1.44 -6.66 -48.09
C GLY A 8 -0.50 -6.40 -46.89
N PRO A 9 -0.25 -7.41 -46.05
CA PRO A 9 0.52 -7.28 -44.82
C PRO A 9 2.00 -7.02 -45.09
N GLN A 10 2.56 -6.01 -44.40
CA GLN A 10 3.97 -5.68 -44.43
C GLN A 10 4.76 -6.67 -43.55
N GLY A 11 5.82 -7.26 -44.12
CA GLY A 11 6.65 -8.26 -43.45
C GLY A 11 7.55 -7.67 -42.36
N GLN A 12 7.70 -8.42 -41.26
CA GLN A 12 8.62 -8.13 -40.17
C GLN A 12 10.10 -8.26 -40.60
N PRO A 13 10.99 -7.34 -40.20
CA PRO A 13 12.43 -7.53 -40.33
C PRO A 13 12.99 -8.53 -39.29
N PRO A 14 14.09 -9.25 -39.59
CA PRO A 14 14.60 -10.33 -38.76
C PRO A 14 15.23 -9.85 -37.45
N GLN A 15 14.88 -10.51 -36.34
CA GLN A 15 15.41 -10.27 -35.01
C GLN A 15 16.88 -10.71 -34.90
N GLY A 16 17.76 -9.77 -34.57
CA GLY A 16 19.15 -10.04 -34.18
C GLY A 16 19.24 -10.55 -32.74
N GLN A 17 20.06 -11.58 -32.53
CA GLN A 17 20.34 -12.18 -31.23
C GLN A 17 21.04 -11.19 -30.28
N PHE A 18 20.47 -10.99 -29.10
CA PHE A 18 21.07 -10.20 -28.02
C PHE A 18 21.82 -11.14 -27.03
N PRO A 19 23.10 -10.89 -26.70
CA PRO A 19 23.82 -11.65 -25.67
C PRO A 19 23.46 -11.18 -24.24
N PRO A 20 23.62 -12.05 -23.21
CA PRO A 20 23.09 -11.80 -21.87
C PRO A 20 23.86 -10.72 -21.08
N PRO A 21 23.23 -10.03 -20.10
CA PRO A 21 23.88 -8.98 -19.31
C PRO A 21 24.87 -9.54 -18.30
N GLY A 22 26.07 -8.96 -18.25
CA GLY A 22 27.09 -9.21 -17.22
C GLY A 22 26.84 -8.40 -15.95
N GLY A 23 27.15 -8.99 -14.79
CA GLY A 23 26.95 -8.39 -13.47
C GLY A 23 27.89 -7.21 -13.14
N PRO A 24 27.65 -6.50 -12.01
CA PRO A 24 28.31 -5.24 -11.72
C PRO A 24 29.74 -5.42 -11.21
N GLN A 25 30.70 -4.72 -11.82
CA GLN A 25 32.05 -4.50 -11.31
C GLN A 25 32.19 -3.07 -10.78
N GLY A 26 32.72 -2.92 -9.57
CA GLY A 26 32.88 -1.65 -8.87
C GLY A 26 33.98 -0.74 -9.44
N PRO A 27 33.98 0.57 -9.09
CA PRO A 27 34.75 1.57 -9.81
C PRO A 27 36.07 1.94 -9.10
N TYR A 28 37.18 1.89 -9.84
CA TYR A 28 38.38 2.65 -9.51
C TYR A 28 39.01 3.27 -10.76
N GLY A 29 39.04 4.61 -10.77
CA GLY A 29 40.18 5.41 -11.22
C GLY A 29 40.20 5.88 -12.67
N THR A 30 40.09 7.21 -12.86
CA THR A 30 40.67 7.92 -14.01
C THR A 30 41.26 9.27 -13.58
N VAL A 31 42.54 9.49 -13.90
CA VAL A 31 43.15 10.81 -14.11
C VAL A 31 43.98 10.73 -15.39
N PRO A 32 43.95 11.73 -16.31
CA PRO A 32 44.34 11.55 -17.71
C PRO A 32 45.81 11.86 -17.99
N GLY A 33 46.33 11.24 -19.07
CA GLY A 33 47.75 11.24 -19.44
C GLY A 33 48.20 12.37 -20.37
N GLN A 34 49.53 12.41 -20.63
CA GLN A 34 50.14 13.10 -21.76
C GLN A 34 51.52 12.50 -22.17
N ALA A 35 51.80 12.66 -23.47
CA ALA A 35 52.73 12.05 -24.43
C ALA A 35 54.25 11.84 -24.11
N PRO A 36 54.99 11.08 -24.97
CA PRO A 36 56.39 10.68 -24.76
C PRO A 36 57.43 11.43 -25.62
N GLY A 37 58.69 11.50 -25.16
CA GLY A 37 59.85 11.90 -25.98
C GLY A 37 61.23 11.78 -25.27
N PRO A 38 62.36 11.54 -25.99
CA PRO A 38 63.59 10.97 -25.41
C PRO A 38 64.86 11.87 -25.39
N TYR A 39 65.77 11.52 -24.47
CA TYR A 39 67.25 11.72 -24.41
C TYR A 39 67.91 13.12 -24.51
N ALA A 40 68.64 13.50 -23.44
CA ALA A 40 69.89 14.31 -23.32
C ALA A 40 69.88 15.02 -21.94
N GLY A 41 70.92 15.20 -21.13
CA GLY A 41 72.35 14.90 -21.13
C GLY A 41 73.00 15.66 -19.93
N GLN A 42 74.09 15.11 -19.37
CA GLN A 42 75.06 15.74 -18.43
C GLN A 42 74.57 16.22 -17.04
N GLY A 43 75.32 16.13 -15.94
CA GLY A 43 76.76 15.99 -15.78
C GLY A 43 77.20 15.48 -14.39
N GLN A 44 78.52 15.34 -14.28
CA GLN A 44 79.30 14.70 -13.22
C GLN A 44 79.48 15.57 -11.96
N GLY A 45 79.73 14.90 -10.83
CA GLY A 45 80.34 15.49 -9.62
C GLY A 45 80.76 14.41 -8.61
N PRO A 46 82.07 14.17 -8.35
CA PRO A 46 82.55 13.05 -7.53
C PRO A 46 83.09 13.51 -6.16
N HIS A 47 82.85 12.75 -5.07
CA HIS A 47 83.65 12.87 -3.84
C HIS A 47 83.86 11.54 -3.08
N PRO A 48 85.01 11.36 -2.39
CA PRO A 48 85.61 10.08 -2.03
C PRO A 48 85.45 9.69 -0.53
N GLY A 49 85.57 8.39 -0.20
CA GLY A 49 85.37 7.80 1.14
C GLY A 49 86.58 7.84 2.11
N PRO A 50 86.46 7.22 3.30
CA PRO A 50 87.50 6.31 3.82
C PRO A 50 86.92 5.10 4.67
N PRO A 51 87.72 4.29 5.41
CA PRO A 51 88.31 2.98 5.07
C PRO A 51 87.65 1.76 5.80
N PRO A 52 88.05 0.49 5.50
CA PRO A 52 87.36 -0.73 5.96
C PRO A 52 87.85 -1.26 7.32
N GLY A 53 86.93 -1.86 8.10
CA GLY A 53 87.20 -2.54 9.38
C GLY A 53 86.28 -3.76 9.60
N PRO A 54 86.67 -4.73 10.47
CA PRO A 54 86.48 -6.16 10.20
C PRO A 54 85.28 -6.84 10.92
N TYR A 55 84.67 -7.77 10.20
CA TYR A 55 83.91 -8.97 10.59
C TYR A 55 83.27 -9.05 11.99
N GLY A 56 81.92 -9.00 12.00
CA GLY A 56 81.08 -9.51 13.08
C GLY A 56 79.76 -10.03 12.52
N TYR A 57 79.71 -11.34 12.22
CA TYR A 57 78.51 -12.05 11.79
C TYR A 57 77.50 -12.06 12.96
N ARG A 58 76.39 -11.33 12.85
CA ARG A 58 75.19 -11.50 13.68
C ARG A 58 73.97 -11.53 12.76
N PRO A 59 73.23 -12.65 12.70
CA PRO A 59 72.07 -12.77 11.83
C PRO A 59 70.96 -11.83 12.33
N TRP A 60 70.51 -10.96 11.43
CA TRP A 60 69.30 -10.14 11.58
C TRP A 60 68.08 -11.05 11.47
N GLY A 61 67.71 -11.68 12.58
CA GLY A 61 66.41 -12.30 12.76
C GLY A 61 65.34 -11.22 12.98
N ASN A 62 64.95 -10.54 11.91
CA ASN A 62 63.69 -9.78 11.89
C ASN A 62 62.54 -10.81 11.89
N GLY A 63 62.10 -11.17 13.09
CA GLY A 63 60.89 -11.94 13.30
C GLY A 63 59.69 -11.12 12.87
N TYR A 64 59.23 -11.36 11.64
CA TYR A 64 57.87 -11.08 11.23
C TYR A 64 56.94 -11.86 12.18
N SER A 65 56.21 -11.17 13.06
CA SER A 65 55.18 -11.79 13.90
C SER A 65 53.88 -11.82 13.09
N PRO A 66 53.42 -13.00 12.62
CA PRO A 66 52.15 -13.08 11.91
C PRO A 66 51.02 -13.00 12.94
N TYR A 67 50.10 -12.07 12.73
CA TYR A 67 48.77 -12.03 13.35
C TYR A 67 48.72 -12.36 14.86
N THR A 68 48.78 -11.35 15.72
CA THR A 68 48.13 -11.45 17.04
C THR A 68 46.64 -11.69 16.81
N SER A 69 46.21 -12.94 16.82
CA SER A 69 44.79 -13.26 16.85
C SER A 69 44.22 -12.68 18.14
N PRO A 70 43.16 -11.86 18.09
CA PRO A 70 42.41 -11.47 19.27
C PRO A 70 42.14 -12.69 20.15
N ALA A 71 42.40 -12.60 21.45
CA ALA A 71 41.95 -13.64 22.37
C ALA A 71 40.44 -13.85 22.16
N PRO A 72 39.96 -15.10 22.05
CA PRO A 72 38.56 -15.40 21.79
C PRO A 72 37.68 -14.80 22.89
N VAL A 73 36.50 -14.33 22.50
CA VAL A 73 35.49 -13.83 23.44
C VAL A 73 34.87 -15.01 24.19
N ASN A 74 34.69 -14.86 25.51
CA ASN A 74 34.12 -15.94 26.32
C ASN A 74 32.62 -16.12 25.98
N GLY A 75 32.23 -17.32 25.53
CA GLY A 75 30.84 -17.62 25.15
C GLY A 75 29.82 -17.42 26.27
N LEU A 76 30.22 -17.55 27.55
CA LEU A 76 29.37 -17.26 28.69
C LEU A 76 29.11 -15.76 28.87
N ALA A 77 30.03 -14.89 28.41
CA ALA A 77 29.82 -13.44 28.43
C ALA A 77 28.77 -13.02 27.39
N ILE A 78 28.75 -13.66 26.22
CA ILE A 78 27.70 -13.45 25.20
C ILE A 78 26.37 -13.99 25.70
N ALA A 79 26.35 -15.21 26.25
CA ALA A 79 25.14 -15.79 26.81
C ALA A 79 24.57 -14.94 27.96
N ALA A 80 25.42 -14.41 28.85
CA ALA A 80 24.99 -13.52 29.93
C ALA A 80 24.44 -12.18 29.42
N LEU A 81 24.99 -11.64 28.32
CA LEU A 81 24.49 -10.43 27.69
C LEU A 81 23.12 -10.67 27.04
N VAL A 82 23.00 -11.73 26.23
CA VAL A 82 21.75 -12.08 25.55
C VAL A 82 20.65 -12.42 26.56
N LEU A 83 20.95 -13.22 27.59
CA LEU A 83 19.98 -13.55 28.65
C LEU A 83 19.62 -12.33 29.52
N GLY A 84 20.56 -11.41 29.72
CA GLY A 84 20.31 -10.16 30.43
C GLY A 84 19.46 -9.17 29.64
N ILE A 85 19.61 -9.14 28.31
CA ILE A 85 18.79 -8.31 27.40
C ILE A 85 17.38 -8.91 27.25
N LEU A 86 17.28 -10.23 27.10
CA LEU A 86 16.01 -10.91 26.83
C LEU A 86 15.19 -11.21 28.10
N CYS A 87 15.68 -10.86 29.30
CA CYS A 87 14.96 -10.98 30.59
C CYS A 87 14.36 -12.36 30.95
N PHE A 88 14.61 -13.43 30.18
CA PHE A 88 13.88 -14.70 30.36
C PHE A 88 14.15 -15.39 31.70
N LEU A 89 15.30 -15.18 32.34
CA LEU A 89 15.64 -15.69 33.67
C LEU A 89 16.74 -14.81 34.31
N PRO A 90 16.38 -13.72 35.01
CA PRO A 90 17.38 -12.74 35.47
C PRO A 90 18.40 -13.33 36.45
N LEU A 91 18.01 -14.36 37.22
CA LEU A 91 18.93 -15.07 38.11
C LEU A 91 19.98 -15.90 37.35
N VAL A 92 19.62 -16.48 36.21
CA VAL A 92 20.54 -17.30 35.40
C VAL A 92 21.55 -16.40 34.69
N GLY A 93 21.11 -15.28 34.11
CA GLY A 93 22.00 -14.29 33.49
C GLY A 93 23.01 -13.69 34.48
N LEU A 94 22.58 -13.42 35.71
CA LEU A 94 23.44 -12.90 36.78
C LEU A 94 24.54 -13.91 37.18
N VAL A 95 24.16 -15.19 37.40
CA VAL A 95 25.11 -16.25 37.77
C VAL A 95 26.12 -16.49 36.65
N LEU A 96 25.66 -16.56 35.40
CA LEU A 96 26.53 -16.76 34.25
C LEU A 96 27.48 -15.58 34.02
N GLY A 97 27.03 -14.34 34.24
CA GLY A 97 27.89 -13.15 34.17
C GLY A 97 29.01 -13.18 35.22
N VAL A 98 28.70 -13.54 36.47
CA VAL A 98 29.70 -13.66 37.55
C VAL A 98 30.72 -14.77 37.26
N VAL A 99 30.26 -15.92 36.78
CA VAL A 99 31.15 -17.04 36.39
C VAL A 99 32.02 -16.67 35.20
N ALA A 100 31.47 -15.97 34.20
CA ALA A 100 32.21 -15.46 33.05
C ALA A 100 33.31 -14.48 33.48
N LEU A 101 33.03 -13.55 34.42
CA LEU A 101 34.05 -12.65 34.97
C LEU A 101 35.19 -13.40 35.67
N ALA A 102 34.88 -14.45 36.43
CA ALA A 102 35.87 -15.27 37.11
C ALA A 102 36.76 -16.06 36.13
N GLN A 103 36.17 -16.59 35.04
CA GLN A 103 36.90 -17.28 33.98
C GLN A 103 37.79 -16.33 33.18
N ILE A 104 37.25 -15.17 32.79
CA ILE A 104 37.98 -14.15 32.06
C ILE A 104 39.18 -13.63 32.87
N ARG A 105 39.02 -13.45 34.19
CA ARG A 105 40.13 -13.03 35.07
C ARG A 105 41.23 -14.09 35.18
N LYS A 106 40.88 -15.38 35.14
CA LYS A 106 41.84 -16.50 35.26
C LYS A 106 42.49 -16.89 33.93
N ARG A 107 41.78 -16.75 32.81
CA ARG A 107 42.21 -17.20 31.47
C ARG A 107 42.64 -16.08 30.52
N GLY A 108 42.43 -14.82 30.89
CA GLY A 108 42.85 -13.67 30.08
C GLY A 108 42.00 -13.43 28.82
N GLU A 109 40.79 -13.97 28.76
CA GLU A 109 39.89 -13.89 27.61
C GLU A 109 39.25 -12.49 27.45
N ARG A 110 38.75 -12.17 26.24
CA ARG A 110 38.03 -10.91 25.97
C ARG A 110 36.55 -11.05 26.34
N GLY A 111 35.89 -9.94 26.71
CA GLY A 111 34.45 -9.92 27.03
C GLY A 111 34.08 -9.41 28.42
N LYS A 112 35.01 -8.82 29.19
CA LYS A 112 34.71 -8.25 30.53
C LYS A 112 33.57 -7.24 30.49
N GLY A 113 33.55 -6.34 29.50
CA GLY A 113 32.49 -5.33 29.35
C GLY A 113 31.11 -5.96 29.13
N MET A 114 31.02 -6.97 28.27
CA MET A 114 29.76 -7.68 27.97
C MET A 114 29.25 -8.48 29.18
N ALA A 115 30.14 -9.16 29.91
CA ALA A 115 29.77 -9.90 31.11
C ALA A 115 29.33 -8.97 32.26
N VAL A 116 29.95 -7.79 32.40
CA VAL A 116 29.51 -6.76 33.35
C VAL A 116 28.16 -6.19 32.94
N ALA A 117 27.96 -5.83 31.67
CA ALA A 117 26.69 -5.31 31.18
C ALA A 117 25.55 -6.32 31.37
N GLY A 118 25.75 -7.59 30.98
CA GLY A 118 24.78 -8.66 31.16
C GLY A 118 24.43 -8.93 32.63
N ALA A 119 25.42 -8.89 33.53
CA ALA A 119 25.19 -9.05 34.97
C ALA A 119 24.45 -7.86 35.60
N VAL A 120 24.75 -6.63 35.18
CA VAL A 120 24.08 -5.42 35.66
C VAL A 120 22.63 -5.38 35.18
N LEU A 121 22.38 -5.66 33.91
CA LEU A 121 21.02 -5.72 33.34
C LEU A 121 20.19 -6.83 34.00
N SER A 122 20.78 -8.01 34.20
CA SER A 122 20.14 -9.13 34.89
C SER A 122 19.84 -8.82 36.37
N GLY A 123 20.77 -8.13 37.04
CA GLY A 123 20.59 -7.69 38.43
C GLY A 123 19.49 -6.64 38.58
N ALA A 124 19.46 -5.65 37.69
CA ALA A 124 18.39 -4.65 37.63
C ALA A 124 17.03 -5.32 37.34
N GLY A 125 16.97 -6.24 36.38
CA GLY A 125 15.78 -7.04 36.08
C GLY A 125 15.31 -7.88 37.26
N ALA A 126 16.22 -8.51 38.01
CA ALA A 126 15.85 -9.26 39.22
C ALA A 126 15.27 -8.36 40.31
N ILE A 127 15.84 -7.17 40.53
CA ILE A 127 15.37 -6.19 41.51
C ILE A 127 13.98 -5.67 41.12
N LEU A 128 13.77 -5.36 39.83
CA LEU A 128 12.47 -4.92 39.30
C LEU A 128 11.40 -6.01 39.37
N LEU A 129 11.77 -7.28 39.12
CA LEU A 129 10.85 -8.41 39.22
C LEU A 129 10.42 -8.66 40.68
N VAL A 130 11.35 -8.57 41.63
CA VAL A 130 11.03 -8.65 43.07
C VAL A 130 10.20 -7.45 43.52
N ALA A 131 10.50 -6.23 43.04
CA ALA A 131 9.71 -5.04 43.33
C ALA A 131 8.29 -5.12 42.75
N GLY A 132 8.14 -5.68 41.53
CA GLY A 132 6.84 -5.90 40.88
C GLY A 132 5.99 -6.95 41.60
N LEU A 133 6.58 -8.03 42.10
CA LEU A 133 5.89 -9.05 42.90
C LEU A 133 5.43 -8.55 44.27
N VAL A 134 6.15 -7.61 44.88
CA VAL A 134 5.80 -7.04 46.19
C VAL A 134 4.85 -5.83 46.06
N GLY A 135 4.92 -5.07 44.95
CA GLY A 135 4.18 -3.82 44.77
C GLY A 135 3.00 -3.85 43.79
N GLY A 136 2.76 -4.95 43.05
CA GLY A 136 1.65 -5.05 42.09
C GLY A 136 1.86 -4.30 40.76
N VAL A 137 3.02 -3.69 40.54
CA VAL A 137 3.35 -2.83 39.37
C VAL A 137 3.77 -3.64 38.13
N ALA A 138 3.65 -4.97 38.17
CA ALA A 138 4.02 -5.82 37.03
C ALA A 138 3.11 -5.59 35.80
N GLY A 139 1.86 -5.17 36.00
CA GLY A 139 0.91 -4.88 34.92
C GLY A 139 1.28 -3.63 34.12
N ASP A 140 1.48 -2.50 34.80
CA ASP A 140 1.75 -1.21 34.14
C ASP A 140 3.10 -1.20 33.41
N PHE A 141 4.10 -1.91 33.95
CA PHE A 141 5.38 -2.08 33.26
C PHE A 141 5.27 -3.02 32.05
N TRP A 142 4.45 -4.07 32.14
CA TRP A 142 4.21 -4.97 31.01
C TRP A 142 3.43 -4.29 29.89
N GLU A 143 2.44 -3.44 30.22
CA GLU A 143 1.76 -2.60 29.23
C GLU A 143 2.71 -1.56 28.63
N GLY A 144 3.56 -0.90 29.42
CA GLY A 144 4.57 0.03 28.88
C GLY A 144 5.62 -0.66 27.98
N VAL A 145 5.96 -1.92 28.25
CA VAL A 145 6.82 -2.73 27.36
C VAL A 145 6.06 -3.17 26.10
N LYS A 146 4.75 -3.43 26.18
CA LYS A 146 3.90 -3.79 25.04
C LYS A 146 3.63 -2.59 24.13
N GLU A 147 3.40 -1.42 24.70
CA GLU A 147 3.34 -0.14 23.99
C GLU A 147 4.71 0.21 23.39
N GLY A 148 5.79 0.00 24.15
CA GLY A 148 7.16 0.16 23.65
C GLY A 148 7.53 -0.82 22.54
N ALA A 149 6.99 -2.05 22.55
CA ALA A 149 7.20 -3.03 21.48
C ALA A 149 6.36 -2.73 20.23
N ARG A 150 5.19 -2.09 20.37
CA ARG A 150 4.43 -1.55 19.23
C ARG A 150 5.11 -0.30 18.65
N GLY A 151 5.60 0.60 19.50
CA GLY A 151 6.34 1.79 19.08
C GLY A 151 7.77 1.52 18.58
N ALA A 152 8.41 0.42 19.01
CA ALA A 152 9.70 -0.05 18.51
C ALA A 152 9.57 -1.11 17.40
N GLY A 153 8.33 -1.47 17.03
CA GLY A 153 8.01 -2.33 15.89
C GLY A 153 8.13 -1.65 14.53
N GLY A 154 8.41 -0.33 14.49
CA GLY A 154 8.69 0.43 13.26
C GLY A 154 10.06 0.13 12.63
N ASN A 155 10.49 -1.14 12.62
CA ASN A 155 11.62 -1.62 11.84
C ASN A 155 11.35 -3.08 11.44
N GLY A 156 10.69 -3.28 10.31
CA GLY A 156 10.70 -4.53 9.54
C GLY A 156 9.98 -5.71 10.19
N VAL A 157 8.64 -5.70 10.15
CA VAL A 157 7.85 -6.94 10.12
C VAL A 157 7.09 -6.95 8.79
N THR A 158 7.81 -7.31 7.72
CA THR A 158 7.39 -8.17 6.60
C THR A 158 5.86 -8.30 6.38
N PHE A 159 5.37 -7.51 5.41
CA PHE A 159 4.17 -7.67 4.55
C PHE A 159 2.75 -7.52 5.09
N SER A 160 2.47 -7.48 6.39
CA SER A 160 1.06 -7.40 6.84
C SER A 160 0.64 -5.97 7.18
N VAL A 161 0.12 -5.25 6.20
CA VAL A 161 -0.74 -4.08 6.44
C VAL A 161 -2.18 -4.55 6.65
N HIS A 162 -2.87 -3.96 7.61
CA HIS A 162 -4.21 -4.36 8.01
C HIS A 162 -5.25 -3.29 7.67
N GLU A 163 -6.49 -3.72 7.45
CA GLU A 163 -7.64 -2.84 7.25
C GLU A 163 -7.67 -1.69 8.27
N GLY A 164 -7.75 -0.45 7.78
CA GLY A 164 -7.69 0.77 8.56
C GLY A 164 -6.30 1.36 8.74
N GLU A 165 -5.24 0.68 8.30
CA GLU A 165 -3.87 1.19 8.37
C GLU A 165 -3.50 1.96 7.09
N CYS A 166 -2.81 3.09 7.29
CA CYS A 166 -2.21 3.87 6.21
C CYS A 166 -0.70 3.68 6.22
N PHE A 167 -0.06 3.75 5.06
CA PHE A 167 1.36 3.50 4.92
C PHE A 167 2.00 4.29 3.78
N ASP A 168 3.31 4.44 3.87
CA ASP A 168 4.17 4.94 2.80
C ASP A 168 4.94 3.78 2.16
N VAL A 169 5.17 3.87 0.85
CA VAL A 169 5.95 2.90 0.08
C VAL A 169 7.31 3.48 -0.31
N PRO A 170 8.39 2.68 -0.26
CA PRO A 170 9.69 3.12 -0.73
C PRO A 170 9.66 3.55 -2.20
N GLY A 171 9.78 4.85 -2.45
CA GLY A 171 9.76 5.42 -3.80
C GLY A 171 8.41 6.04 -4.22
N GLY A 172 7.38 5.96 -3.38
CA GLY A 172 6.08 6.64 -3.55
C GLY A 172 5.11 5.98 -4.53
N SER A 173 5.52 4.93 -5.26
CA SER A 173 4.64 4.23 -6.19
C SER A 173 4.11 2.94 -5.57
N LEU A 174 2.79 2.77 -5.61
CA LEU A 174 2.10 1.54 -5.25
C LEU A 174 2.21 0.46 -6.34
N GLU A 175 2.72 0.82 -7.52
CA GLU A 175 2.90 -0.12 -8.62
C GLU A 175 4.21 -0.92 -8.49
N GLY A 176 4.13 -2.21 -8.82
CA GLY A 176 5.27 -3.11 -8.83
C GLY A 176 5.45 -3.90 -7.54
N MET A 177 6.71 -4.27 -7.25
CA MET A 177 7.01 -5.13 -6.10
C MET A 177 7.26 -4.25 -4.87
N ALA A 178 6.26 -4.16 -3.99
CA ALA A 178 6.46 -3.55 -2.67
C ALA A 178 7.31 -4.48 -1.78
N TYR A 179 8.41 -3.96 -1.23
CA TYR A 179 9.19 -4.62 -0.21
C TYR A 179 9.32 -3.66 0.97
N ASP A 180 8.69 -4.03 2.08
CA ASP A 180 8.58 -3.22 3.31
C ASP A 180 7.82 -1.91 3.09
N VAL A 181 6.75 -1.72 3.85
CA VAL A 181 5.97 -0.49 3.89
C VAL A 181 6.01 0.07 5.30
N ASP A 182 5.99 1.40 5.42
CA ASP A 182 6.04 2.07 6.70
C ASP A 182 4.63 2.52 7.08
N THR A 183 4.03 1.89 8.09
CA THR A 183 2.72 2.33 8.61
C THR A 183 2.84 3.74 9.19
N VAL A 184 1.97 4.64 8.74
CA VAL A 184 1.90 6.05 9.15
C VAL A 184 0.49 6.40 9.63
N SER A 185 0.32 7.61 10.15
CA SER A 185 -1.01 8.11 10.53
C SER A 185 -1.81 8.52 9.31
N CYS A 186 -3.03 8.02 9.18
CA CYS A 186 -3.96 8.43 8.12
C CYS A 186 -4.34 9.92 8.17
N GLU A 187 -4.17 10.60 9.31
CA GLU A 187 -4.45 12.04 9.43
C GLU A 187 -3.50 12.89 8.58
N GLY A 188 -2.31 12.36 8.26
CA GLY A 188 -1.31 13.02 7.43
C GLY A 188 -1.36 12.58 5.97
N GLU A 189 -0.41 13.09 5.18
CA GLU A 189 -0.12 12.56 3.86
C GLU A 189 0.39 11.11 3.98
N HIS A 190 -0.07 10.25 3.07
CA HIS A 190 0.37 8.87 2.98
C HIS A 190 0.16 8.32 1.55
N ASP A 191 0.89 7.28 1.18
CA ASP A 191 0.81 6.72 -0.17
C ASP A 191 -0.42 5.80 -0.35
N GLY A 192 -0.79 5.01 0.67
CA GLY A 192 -1.94 4.12 0.59
C GLY A 192 -2.66 3.84 1.91
N GLU A 193 -3.94 3.49 1.81
CA GLU A 193 -4.81 3.11 2.93
C GLU A 193 -5.43 1.73 2.66
N VAL A 194 -5.26 0.79 3.60
CA VAL A 194 -5.86 -0.54 3.47
C VAL A 194 -7.34 -0.49 3.83
N PHE A 195 -8.21 -0.90 2.90
CA PHE A 195 -9.65 -0.96 3.15
C PHE A 195 -10.19 -2.38 3.34
N ALA A 196 -9.42 -3.41 2.99
CA ALA A 196 -9.76 -4.79 3.30
C ALA A 196 -8.55 -5.74 3.24
N ASN A 197 -8.64 -6.85 3.96
CA ASN A 197 -7.77 -8.01 3.76
C ASN A 197 -8.61 -9.27 3.63
N PHE A 198 -8.22 -10.19 2.73
CA PHE A 198 -8.84 -11.50 2.66
C PHE A 198 -7.85 -12.58 2.24
N THR A 199 -8.14 -13.82 2.65
CA THR A 199 -7.28 -14.97 2.35
C THR A 199 -7.90 -15.84 1.25
N LEU A 200 -7.11 -16.14 0.22
CA LEU A 200 -7.49 -17.09 -0.82
C LEU A 200 -7.52 -18.53 -0.28
N PRO A 201 -8.40 -19.40 -0.82
CA PRO A 201 -8.47 -20.80 -0.40
C PRO A 201 -7.16 -21.56 -0.57
N GLU A 202 -6.96 -22.59 0.26
CA GLU A 202 -5.81 -23.50 0.11
C GLU A 202 -5.83 -24.20 -1.25
N GLY A 203 -4.64 -24.37 -1.85
CA GLY A 203 -4.54 -25.06 -3.12
C GLY A 203 -3.22 -24.86 -3.85
N ARG A 204 -3.20 -25.31 -5.11
CA ARG A 204 -2.13 -24.98 -6.05
C ARG A 204 -2.20 -23.50 -6.38
N TYR A 205 -1.03 -22.90 -6.61
CA TYR A 205 -0.94 -21.50 -7.05
C TYR A 205 -1.77 -21.31 -8.32
N PRO A 206 -2.78 -20.42 -8.32
CA PRO A 206 -3.70 -20.27 -9.45
C PRO A 206 -3.06 -19.59 -10.66
N GLY A 207 -1.89 -18.96 -10.50
CA GLY A 207 -1.27 -18.08 -11.49
C GLY A 207 -1.44 -16.62 -11.08
N ASP A 208 -0.60 -15.72 -11.60
CA ASP A 208 -0.69 -14.29 -11.31
C ASP A 208 -2.06 -13.75 -11.74
N ASP A 209 -2.48 -14.03 -12.98
CA ASP A 209 -3.80 -13.65 -13.52
C ASP A 209 -4.96 -14.10 -12.62
N GLY A 210 -4.93 -15.35 -12.15
CA GLY A 210 -6.00 -15.86 -11.28
C GLY A 210 -6.01 -15.29 -9.87
N ILE A 211 -4.91 -14.70 -9.41
CA ILE A 211 -4.86 -13.92 -8.16
C ILE A 211 -5.39 -12.50 -8.40
N THR A 212 -4.97 -11.88 -9.51
CA THR A 212 -5.44 -10.57 -9.94
C THR A 212 -6.95 -10.55 -10.16
N ASP A 213 -7.51 -11.50 -10.92
CA ASP A 213 -8.96 -11.60 -11.14
C ASP A 213 -9.74 -11.67 -9.80
N ALA A 214 -9.20 -12.43 -8.83
CA ALA A 214 -9.80 -12.55 -7.51
C ALA A 214 -9.63 -11.29 -6.64
N ALA A 215 -8.53 -10.56 -6.82
CA ALA A 215 -8.30 -9.27 -6.19
C ALA A 215 -9.27 -8.22 -6.75
N ASP A 216 -9.33 -8.07 -8.07
CA ASP A 216 -10.19 -7.11 -8.76
C ASP A 216 -11.65 -7.31 -8.33
N GLU A 217 -12.22 -8.50 -8.51
CA GLU A 217 -13.61 -8.80 -8.16
C GLU A 217 -13.94 -8.43 -6.70
N ARG A 218 -13.07 -8.84 -5.78
CA ARG A 218 -13.37 -8.75 -4.36
C ARG A 218 -13.00 -7.40 -3.74
N CYS A 219 -11.91 -6.78 -4.15
CA CYS A 219 -11.52 -5.45 -3.70
C CYS A 219 -12.52 -4.41 -4.20
N HIS A 220 -12.97 -4.47 -5.47
CA HIS A 220 -14.01 -3.57 -5.96
C HIS A 220 -15.35 -3.72 -5.24
N THR A 221 -15.67 -4.92 -4.72
CA THR A 221 -16.86 -5.11 -3.89
C THR A 221 -16.66 -4.54 -2.48
N LEU A 222 -15.54 -4.86 -1.83
CA LEU A 222 -15.28 -4.50 -0.43
C LEU A 222 -15.03 -3.00 -0.23
N GLN A 223 -14.62 -2.27 -1.26
CA GLN A 223 -14.38 -0.83 -1.17
C GLN A 223 -15.62 -0.08 -0.66
N TYR A 224 -16.82 -0.52 -1.06
CA TYR A 224 -18.09 0.13 -0.71
C TYR A 224 -18.50 -0.12 0.74
N GLU A 225 -17.98 -1.16 1.39
CA GLU A 225 -18.19 -1.40 2.82
C GLU A 225 -17.33 -0.47 3.69
N TYR A 226 -16.16 -0.08 3.18
CA TYR A 226 -15.19 0.76 3.88
C TYR A 226 -15.41 2.26 3.62
N ALA A 227 -15.56 2.64 2.35
CA ALA A 227 -15.83 4.00 1.89
C ALA A 227 -17.28 4.08 1.36
N MET A 228 -18.25 4.00 2.28
CA MET A 228 -19.67 3.90 1.91
C MET A 228 -20.20 5.15 1.20
N ASP A 229 -19.60 6.31 1.43
CA ASP A 229 -19.94 7.52 0.70
C ASP A 229 -19.06 7.65 -0.55
N THR A 230 -19.52 7.07 -1.66
CA THR A 230 -18.81 7.12 -2.94
C THR A 230 -18.59 8.53 -3.47
N TRP A 231 -19.39 9.51 -3.04
CA TRP A 231 -19.20 10.91 -3.44
C TRP A 231 -18.00 11.54 -2.72
N ALA A 232 -17.66 11.04 -1.53
CA ALA A 232 -16.54 11.51 -0.73
C ALA A 232 -15.19 10.91 -1.17
N VAL A 233 -15.19 9.93 -2.08
CA VAL A 233 -13.97 9.36 -2.65
C VAL A 233 -13.50 10.30 -3.78
N PRO A 234 -12.28 10.89 -3.68
CA PRO A 234 -11.79 11.77 -4.73
C PRO A 234 -11.56 11.04 -6.05
N GLU A 235 -11.80 11.71 -7.18
CA GLU A 235 -11.66 11.14 -8.54
C GLU A 235 -10.25 10.65 -8.87
N ASN A 236 -9.24 11.15 -8.17
CA ASN A 236 -7.84 10.76 -8.36
C ASN A 236 -7.42 9.58 -7.45
N VAL A 237 -8.38 8.89 -6.83
CA VAL A 237 -8.15 7.69 -6.01
C VAL A 237 -8.54 6.45 -6.79
N ASP A 238 -7.67 5.45 -6.78
CA ASP A 238 -7.90 4.15 -7.40
C ASP A 238 -7.65 3.00 -6.41
N ILE A 239 -8.06 1.80 -6.80
CA ILE A 239 -7.87 0.57 -6.05
C ILE A 239 -6.56 -0.10 -6.49
N TYR A 240 -5.71 -0.37 -5.51
CA TYR A 240 -4.52 -1.18 -5.65
C TYR A 240 -4.62 -2.40 -4.75
N TYR A 241 -3.74 -3.36 -4.94
CA TYR A 241 -3.67 -4.53 -4.08
C TYR A 241 -2.27 -5.07 -3.92
N PHE A 242 -1.98 -5.54 -2.71
CA PHE A 242 -0.86 -6.43 -2.47
C PHE A 242 -1.34 -7.87 -2.58
N THR A 243 -0.64 -8.64 -3.40
CA THR A 243 -1.03 -10.01 -3.75
C THR A 243 0.10 -11.01 -3.48
N PRO A 244 -0.23 -12.27 -3.19
CA PRO A 244 0.78 -13.31 -3.01
C PRO A 244 1.52 -13.60 -4.31
N THR A 245 2.84 -13.77 -4.20
CA THR A 245 3.67 -14.27 -5.31
C THR A 245 3.68 -15.79 -5.34
N ARG A 246 4.16 -16.39 -6.44
CA ARG A 246 4.40 -17.84 -6.47
C ARG A 246 5.33 -18.30 -5.35
N GLU A 247 6.34 -17.50 -5.02
CA GLU A 247 7.32 -17.76 -3.98
C GLU A 247 6.67 -17.72 -2.60
N SER A 248 5.95 -16.64 -2.25
CA SER A 248 5.27 -16.51 -0.96
C SER A 248 4.14 -17.53 -0.83
N TRP A 249 3.48 -17.89 -1.93
CA TRP A 249 2.50 -18.98 -1.95
C TRP A 249 3.11 -20.31 -1.53
N GLY A 250 4.33 -20.62 -1.97
CA GLY A 250 5.08 -21.80 -1.52
C GLY A 250 5.37 -21.81 -0.01
N LEU A 251 5.36 -20.64 0.63
CA LEU A 251 5.60 -20.43 2.06
C LEU A 251 4.31 -20.33 2.90
N GLY A 252 3.15 -20.37 2.25
CA GLY A 252 1.84 -20.33 2.92
C GLY A 252 1.12 -18.99 2.86
N ASP A 253 1.70 -17.98 2.21
CA ASP A 253 1.04 -16.69 2.01
C ASP A 253 -0.10 -16.80 0.98
N ARG A 254 -1.29 -16.37 1.39
CA ARG A 254 -2.54 -16.42 0.62
C ARG A 254 -3.33 -15.12 0.78
N GLU A 255 -2.76 -14.13 1.45
CA GLU A 255 -3.48 -12.92 1.81
C GLU A 255 -3.41 -11.92 0.67
N ILE A 256 -4.56 -11.32 0.36
CA ILE A 256 -4.68 -10.16 -0.51
C ILE A 256 -5.07 -8.98 0.39
N SER A 257 -4.37 -7.87 0.22
CA SER A 257 -4.68 -6.60 0.88
C SER A 257 -5.17 -5.61 -0.17
N CYS A 258 -6.38 -5.11 -0.02
CA CYS A 258 -6.99 -4.12 -0.90
C CYS A 258 -6.72 -2.71 -0.37
N LEU A 259 -6.33 -1.81 -1.26
CA LEU A 259 -5.73 -0.52 -0.92
C LEU A 259 -6.39 0.59 -1.73
N PHE A 260 -6.64 1.72 -1.12
CA PHE A 260 -6.83 2.97 -1.87
C PHE A 260 -5.47 3.64 -2.06
N GLY A 261 -5.27 4.24 -3.22
CA GLY A 261 -4.06 4.99 -3.55
C GLY A 261 -4.33 6.08 -4.59
N ASN A 262 -3.37 6.97 -4.80
CA ASN A 262 -3.50 8.00 -5.82
C ASN A 262 -3.25 7.43 -7.23
N MET A 263 -3.99 7.90 -8.24
CA MET A 263 -3.74 7.56 -9.65
C MET A 263 -2.43 8.18 -10.19
N ASP A 264 -2.00 9.32 -9.65
CA ASP A 264 -0.67 9.87 -9.94
C ASP A 264 0.36 9.17 -9.03
N GLU A 265 1.34 8.50 -9.62
CA GLU A 265 2.45 7.83 -8.90
C GLU A 265 3.22 8.74 -7.93
N LYS A 266 3.09 10.07 -8.06
CA LYS A 266 3.72 11.05 -7.17
C LYS A 266 2.73 11.75 -6.25
N GLY A 267 1.44 11.46 -6.40
CA GLY A 267 0.38 11.92 -5.53
C GLY A 267 0.27 11.02 -4.31
N GLY A 268 -0.21 11.60 -3.21
CA GLY A 268 -0.59 10.85 -2.01
C GLY A 268 -2.06 11.04 -1.70
N LEU A 269 -2.50 10.35 -0.66
CA LEU A 269 -3.78 10.58 0.01
C LEU A 269 -3.57 11.53 1.20
N THR A 270 -4.65 12.12 1.70
CA THR A 270 -4.61 12.93 2.93
C THR A 270 -5.91 12.74 3.69
N GLY A 271 -5.81 12.34 4.97
CA GLY A 271 -6.98 11.90 5.72
C GLY A 271 -7.38 10.47 5.34
N SER A 272 -8.15 9.81 6.21
CA SER A 272 -8.70 8.49 5.94
C SER A 272 -9.95 8.60 5.07
N LEU A 273 -10.09 7.68 4.11
CA LEU A 273 -11.28 7.48 3.28
C LEU A 273 -12.37 6.65 3.99
N ARG A 274 -12.11 6.17 5.20
CA ARG A 274 -13.03 5.32 5.96
C ARG A 274 -14.32 6.03 6.33
N GLN A 275 -15.42 5.60 5.72
CA GLN A 275 -16.77 6.05 6.01
C GLN A 275 -17.69 4.84 6.21
N ASP A 276 -17.49 4.11 7.31
CA ASP A 276 -18.24 2.91 7.65
C ASP A 276 -19.06 3.08 8.95
N GLY A 277 -19.70 2.01 9.43
CA GLY A 277 -20.48 2.05 10.67
C GLY A 277 -19.68 2.35 11.95
N THR A 278 -18.36 2.42 11.87
CA THR A 278 -17.47 2.79 12.99
C THR A 278 -17.10 4.26 12.99
N THR A 279 -17.08 4.92 11.83
CA THR A 279 -16.75 6.35 11.69
C THR A 279 -17.99 7.23 11.48
N LEU A 280 -19.06 6.69 10.90
CA LEU A 280 -20.29 7.41 10.63
C LEU A 280 -21.25 7.43 11.83
N GLY A 281 -21.99 8.54 11.95
CA GLY A 281 -23.17 8.61 12.82
C GLY A 281 -24.30 7.70 12.32
N PRO A 282 -25.28 7.35 13.18
CA PRO A 282 -26.34 6.40 12.83
C PRO A 282 -27.20 6.85 11.64
N ASP A 283 -27.43 8.16 11.49
CA ASP A 283 -28.27 8.72 10.43
C ASP A 283 -27.58 8.72 9.04
N PRO A 284 -26.37 9.30 8.86
CA PRO A 284 -25.66 9.18 7.58
C PRO A 284 -25.35 7.72 7.22
N PHE A 285 -25.01 6.88 8.20
CA PHE A 285 -24.82 5.44 7.97
C PHE A 285 -26.08 4.76 7.43
N ALA A 286 -27.25 4.99 8.05
CA ALA A 286 -28.52 4.44 7.56
C ALA A 286 -28.90 4.94 6.16
N TYR A 287 -28.59 6.20 5.84
CA TYR A 287 -28.78 6.76 4.51
C TYR A 287 -27.89 6.05 3.48
N LEU A 288 -26.59 5.90 3.75
CA LEU A 288 -25.65 5.28 2.82
C LEU A 288 -25.93 3.79 2.63
N GLN A 289 -26.34 3.07 3.69
CA GLN A 289 -26.85 1.70 3.54
C GLN A 289 -28.04 1.62 2.59
N ALA A 290 -28.96 2.57 2.67
CA ALA A 290 -30.10 2.63 1.77
C ALA A 290 -29.69 3.05 0.34
N ALA A 291 -28.67 3.90 0.18
CA ALA A 291 -28.14 4.26 -1.13
C ALA A 291 -27.39 3.09 -1.80
N HIS A 292 -26.68 2.29 -1.03
CA HIS A 292 -25.87 1.18 -1.52
C HIS A 292 -26.68 0.17 -2.34
N VAL A 293 -27.91 -0.18 -1.93
CA VAL A 293 -28.75 -1.13 -2.71
C VAL A 293 -29.12 -0.60 -4.12
N LEU A 294 -29.16 0.72 -4.31
CA LEU A 294 -29.34 1.31 -5.63
C LEU A 294 -28.02 1.29 -6.40
N ASN A 295 -26.90 1.59 -5.75
CA ASN A 295 -25.57 1.56 -6.37
C ASN A 295 -25.24 0.15 -6.90
N GLU A 296 -25.49 -0.91 -6.12
CA GLU A 296 -25.32 -2.30 -6.57
C GLU A 296 -26.20 -2.61 -7.80
N ALA A 297 -27.43 -2.08 -7.83
CA ALA A 297 -28.30 -2.23 -8.99
C ALA A 297 -27.73 -1.49 -10.21
N MET A 298 -27.18 -0.28 -10.04
CA MET A 298 -26.54 0.50 -11.10
C MET A 298 -25.30 -0.21 -11.66
N GLU A 299 -24.43 -0.72 -10.79
CA GLU A 299 -23.22 -1.47 -11.16
C GLU A 299 -23.53 -2.75 -11.94
N SER A 300 -24.71 -3.33 -11.73
CA SER A 300 -25.18 -4.50 -12.49
C SER A 300 -25.66 -4.19 -13.92
N ALA A 301 -25.29 -3.04 -14.48
CA ALA A 301 -25.60 -2.66 -15.85
C ALA A 301 -25.06 -3.71 -16.85
N PRO A 302 -25.73 -3.93 -18.00
CA PRO A 302 -25.22 -4.80 -19.06
C PRO A 302 -23.86 -4.31 -19.61
N GLU A 303 -23.01 -5.23 -20.06
CA GLU A 303 -21.74 -4.88 -20.74
C GLU A 303 -22.00 -4.16 -22.08
N GLU A 304 -23.08 -4.52 -22.78
CA GLU A 304 -23.51 -3.84 -23.98
C GLU A 304 -24.04 -2.43 -23.67
N ALA A 305 -23.24 -1.41 -24.00
CA ALA A 305 -23.56 0.00 -23.77
C ALA A 305 -24.85 0.46 -24.48
N TYR A 306 -25.11 -0.06 -25.69
CA TYR A 306 -26.27 0.32 -26.48
C TYR A 306 -27.47 -0.61 -26.21
N VAL A 307 -28.63 -0.01 -25.96
CA VAL A 307 -29.87 -0.74 -25.65
C VAL A 307 -30.36 -1.54 -26.86
N GLU A 308 -30.07 -1.07 -28.07
CA GLU A 308 -30.40 -1.75 -29.33
C GLU A 308 -29.70 -3.11 -29.46
N ASP A 309 -28.52 -3.25 -28.87
CA ASP A 309 -27.71 -4.45 -28.97
C ASP A 309 -28.19 -5.56 -28.01
N ASP A 310 -28.69 -5.22 -26.81
CA ASP A 310 -29.32 -6.17 -25.87
C ASP A 310 -30.49 -5.58 -25.06
N LEU A 311 -31.57 -5.21 -25.74
CA LEU A 311 -32.80 -4.74 -25.07
C LEU A 311 -33.34 -5.72 -24.01
N PRO A 312 -33.34 -7.06 -24.21
CA PRO A 312 -33.71 -8.00 -23.15
C PRO A 312 -32.84 -7.92 -21.89
N GLY A 313 -31.52 -7.73 -22.01
CA GLY A 313 -30.62 -7.50 -20.89
C GLY A 313 -30.92 -6.20 -20.16
N HIS A 314 -31.06 -5.11 -20.90
CA HIS A 314 -31.42 -3.79 -20.38
C HIS A 314 -32.77 -3.80 -19.65
N ARG A 315 -33.79 -4.53 -20.14
CA ARG A 315 -35.06 -4.69 -19.41
C ARG A 315 -34.93 -5.44 -18.07
N LYS A 316 -34.03 -6.43 -17.99
CA LYS A 316 -33.73 -7.13 -16.73
C LYS A 316 -33.02 -6.19 -15.76
N TRP A 317 -32.06 -5.42 -16.26
CA TRP A 317 -31.37 -4.42 -15.46
C TRP A 317 -32.34 -3.34 -14.94
N ALA A 318 -33.23 -2.83 -15.79
CA ALA A 318 -34.30 -1.91 -15.39
C ALA A 318 -35.24 -2.50 -14.31
N THR A 319 -35.45 -3.83 -14.32
CA THR A 319 -36.18 -4.51 -13.24
C THR A 319 -35.40 -4.45 -11.93
N ARG A 320 -34.09 -4.77 -11.96
CA ARG A 320 -33.20 -4.66 -10.79
C ARG A 320 -33.15 -3.23 -10.24
N MET A 321 -33.03 -2.23 -11.12
CA MET A 321 -33.10 -0.81 -10.73
C MET A 321 -34.41 -0.47 -10.02
N SER A 322 -35.55 -0.87 -10.59
CA SER A 322 -36.86 -0.67 -9.94
C SER A 322 -36.97 -1.38 -8.58
N GLU A 323 -36.36 -2.55 -8.42
CA GLU A 323 -36.37 -3.31 -7.16
C GLU A 323 -35.45 -2.66 -6.11
N GLY A 324 -34.22 -2.29 -6.48
CA GLY A 324 -33.27 -1.58 -5.63
C GLY A 324 -33.81 -0.25 -5.11
N ILE A 325 -34.46 0.55 -5.97
CA ILE A 325 -35.13 1.78 -5.53
C ILE A 325 -36.29 1.49 -4.57
N ALA A 326 -37.02 0.40 -4.78
CA ALA A 326 -38.10 0.02 -3.86
C ALA A 326 -37.56 -0.30 -2.46
N GLU A 327 -36.44 -1.01 -2.41
CA GLU A 327 -35.73 -1.37 -1.18
C GLU A 327 -35.16 -0.14 -0.48
N GLN A 328 -34.43 0.71 -1.20
CA GLN A 328 -33.91 1.99 -0.70
C GLN A 328 -35.03 2.84 -0.09
N VAL A 329 -36.15 3.03 -0.80
CA VAL A 329 -37.31 3.76 -0.28
C VAL A 329 -37.89 3.12 0.98
N GLY A 330 -37.91 1.78 1.04
CA GLY A 330 -38.33 1.04 2.23
C GLY A 330 -37.44 1.31 3.43
N MET A 331 -36.12 1.26 3.24
CA MET A 331 -35.12 1.56 4.27
C MET A 331 -35.22 3.01 4.74
N LEU A 332 -35.29 3.97 3.81
CA LEU A 332 -35.40 5.40 4.13
C LEU A 332 -36.68 5.73 4.91
N ARG A 333 -37.81 5.11 4.57
CA ARG A 333 -39.07 5.27 5.32
C ARG A 333 -39.07 4.56 6.67
N GLY A 334 -38.29 3.50 6.81
CA GLY A 334 -38.15 2.72 8.04
C GLY A 334 -37.30 3.39 9.11
N HIS A 335 -36.40 4.30 8.71
CA HIS A 335 -35.52 5.02 9.61
C HIS A 335 -36.16 6.27 10.22
N THR A 336 -35.79 6.61 11.46
CA THR A 336 -36.28 7.82 12.14
C THR A 336 -35.25 8.94 12.00
N TRP A 337 -35.51 9.88 11.10
CA TRP A 337 -34.60 10.99 10.79
C TRP A 337 -34.58 12.11 11.82
N PRO A 338 -33.44 12.80 11.97
CA PRO A 338 -33.36 14.04 12.76
C PRO A 338 -34.21 15.14 12.12
N ALA A 339 -34.49 16.18 12.91
CA ALA A 339 -35.53 17.17 12.56
C ALA A 339 -35.22 17.97 11.28
N ASP A 340 -33.95 18.24 11.05
CA ASP A 340 -33.38 18.89 9.87
C ASP A 340 -33.41 17.98 8.62
N ALA A 341 -33.07 16.70 8.75
CA ALA A 341 -33.06 15.75 7.62
C ALA A 341 -34.44 15.22 7.23
N LYS A 342 -35.44 15.28 8.12
CA LYS A 342 -36.77 14.67 7.89
C LYS A 342 -37.46 15.14 6.62
N ALA A 343 -37.48 16.45 6.36
CA ALA A 343 -38.16 17.00 5.17
C ALA A 343 -37.35 16.77 3.88
N PRO A 344 -36.03 17.01 3.85
CA PRO A 344 -35.18 16.65 2.71
C PRO A 344 -35.25 15.17 2.32
N VAL A 345 -35.11 14.24 3.26
CA VAL A 345 -35.18 12.80 2.98
C VAL A 345 -36.57 12.38 2.48
N ALA A 346 -37.64 12.97 3.03
CA ALA A 346 -39.00 12.71 2.53
C ALA A 346 -39.17 13.17 1.07
N ALA A 347 -38.59 14.31 0.70
CA ALA A 347 -38.61 14.80 -0.67
C ALA A 347 -37.81 13.91 -1.63
N LEU A 348 -36.63 13.43 -1.20
CA LEU A 348 -35.86 12.43 -1.95
C LEU A 348 -36.67 11.14 -2.17
N VAL A 349 -37.32 10.64 -1.12
CA VAL A 349 -38.19 9.44 -1.22
C VAL A 349 -39.31 9.62 -2.24
N GLU A 350 -39.87 10.83 -2.39
CA GLU A 350 -40.88 11.11 -3.42
C GLU A 350 -40.31 11.04 -4.84
N ASP A 351 -39.08 11.49 -5.06
CA ASP A 351 -38.42 11.43 -6.36
C ASP A 351 -37.99 10.00 -6.70
N LEU A 352 -37.41 9.27 -5.75
CA LEU A 352 -37.12 7.84 -5.89
C LEU A 352 -38.37 7.01 -6.23
N GLU A 353 -39.52 7.30 -5.63
CA GLU A 353 -40.79 6.64 -5.98
C GLU A 353 -41.27 6.95 -7.41
N LYS A 354 -40.93 8.12 -7.96
CA LYS A 354 -41.18 8.44 -9.37
C LYS A 354 -40.18 7.71 -10.26
N ALA A 355 -38.89 7.73 -9.91
CA ALA A 355 -37.83 7.03 -10.62
C ALA A 355 -38.14 5.54 -10.74
N ARG A 356 -38.57 4.90 -9.64
CA ARG A 356 -39.02 3.51 -9.60
C ARG A 356 -40.09 3.22 -10.64
N LYS A 357 -41.07 4.13 -10.81
CA LYS A 357 -42.16 3.93 -11.78
C LYS A 357 -41.66 4.02 -13.21
N GLU A 358 -40.74 4.93 -13.50
CA GLU A 358 -40.12 5.04 -14.82
C GLU A 358 -39.24 3.82 -15.12
N TRP A 359 -38.39 3.38 -14.20
CA TRP A 359 -37.64 2.12 -14.32
C TRP A 359 -38.54 0.91 -14.57
N ALA A 360 -39.66 0.82 -13.84
CA ALA A 360 -40.63 -0.23 -14.08
C ALA A 360 -41.25 -0.16 -15.49
N LYS A 361 -41.43 1.03 -16.07
CA LYS A 361 -41.89 1.18 -17.45
C LYS A 361 -40.78 0.82 -18.45
N ALA A 362 -39.53 1.24 -18.22
CA ALA A 362 -38.37 0.86 -19.03
C ALA A 362 -38.24 -0.67 -19.12
N ALA A 363 -38.40 -1.38 -17.99
CA ALA A 363 -38.40 -2.84 -17.94
C ALA A 363 -39.49 -3.51 -18.81
N ARG A 364 -40.55 -2.77 -19.16
CA ARG A 364 -41.68 -3.22 -20.00
C ARG A 364 -41.75 -2.48 -21.34
N SER A 365 -40.71 -1.76 -21.74
CA SER A 365 -40.68 -1.07 -23.04
C SER A 365 -40.95 -2.06 -24.17
N GLU A 366 -41.35 -1.59 -25.35
CA GLU A 366 -41.52 -2.47 -26.53
C GLU A 366 -40.27 -2.46 -27.43
N ASP A 367 -39.55 -1.33 -27.45
CA ASP A 367 -38.34 -1.08 -28.22
C ASP A 367 -37.30 -0.26 -27.41
N ALA A 368 -36.18 0.08 -28.03
CA ALA A 368 -35.08 0.83 -27.43
C ALA A 368 -35.45 2.31 -27.22
N ASP A 369 -36.14 2.95 -28.17
CA ASP A 369 -36.59 4.35 -28.04
C ASP A 369 -37.46 4.55 -26.79
N ALA A 370 -38.45 3.69 -26.59
CA ALA A 370 -39.30 3.72 -25.40
C ALA A 370 -38.53 3.35 -24.11
N TYR A 371 -37.46 2.56 -24.20
CA TYR A 371 -36.59 2.29 -23.07
C TYR A 371 -35.82 3.55 -22.66
N TYR A 372 -35.16 4.21 -23.62
CA TYR A 372 -34.37 5.42 -23.38
C TYR A 372 -35.22 6.55 -22.79
N GLU A 373 -36.44 6.79 -23.29
CA GLU A 373 -37.35 7.79 -22.73
C GLU A 373 -37.59 7.59 -21.23
N HIS A 374 -37.83 6.35 -20.80
CA HIS A 374 -38.06 6.05 -19.39
C HIS A 374 -36.77 5.99 -18.56
N TYR A 375 -35.66 5.56 -19.16
CA TYR A 375 -34.33 5.56 -18.56
C TYR A 375 -33.91 6.98 -18.17
N GLU A 376 -33.92 7.91 -19.12
CA GLU A 376 -33.51 9.31 -18.90
C GLU A 376 -34.34 9.97 -17.81
N LEU A 377 -35.68 9.83 -17.89
CA LEU A 377 -36.58 10.35 -16.86
C LEU A 377 -36.31 9.76 -15.47
N ALA A 378 -35.90 8.49 -15.39
CA ALA A 378 -35.59 7.85 -14.14
C ALA A 378 -34.25 8.32 -13.54
N MET A 379 -33.22 8.47 -14.37
CA MET A 379 -31.90 8.95 -13.96
C MET A 379 -31.95 10.38 -13.45
N ASP A 380 -32.66 11.28 -14.14
CA ASP A 380 -32.90 12.67 -13.70
C ASP A 380 -33.54 12.78 -12.30
N LEU A 381 -34.26 11.74 -11.87
CA LEU A 381 -34.91 11.67 -10.57
C LEU A 381 -34.02 11.07 -9.48
N ILE A 382 -33.06 10.21 -9.82
CA ILE A 382 -32.09 9.62 -8.88
C ILE A 382 -31.08 10.69 -8.44
N ASP A 383 -30.52 11.41 -9.40
CA ASP A 383 -29.59 12.54 -9.15
C ASP A 383 -30.32 13.89 -9.16
N GLY A 384 -31.61 13.85 -8.82
CA GLY A 384 -32.48 15.00 -8.85
C GLY A 384 -32.16 16.03 -7.77
N LYS A 385 -32.82 17.19 -7.88
CA LYS A 385 -32.68 18.36 -6.99
C LYS A 385 -32.83 18.09 -5.48
N ASN A 386 -33.36 16.94 -5.07
CA ASN A 386 -33.61 16.58 -3.67
C ASN A 386 -32.53 15.66 -3.07
N THR A 387 -31.62 15.11 -3.88
CA THR A 387 -30.51 14.27 -3.39
C THR A 387 -29.51 15.08 -2.59
N VAL A 388 -29.01 16.18 -3.14
CA VAL A 388 -28.04 17.07 -2.45
C VAL A 388 -28.60 17.62 -1.13
N PRO A 389 -29.82 18.19 -1.03
CA PRO A 389 -30.36 18.64 0.25
C PRO A 389 -30.51 17.54 1.31
N ALA A 390 -30.82 16.30 0.91
CA ALA A 390 -30.89 15.18 1.84
C ALA A 390 -29.52 14.82 2.40
N ARG A 391 -28.49 14.80 1.54
CA ARG A 391 -27.09 14.53 1.90
C ARG A 391 -26.51 15.65 2.77
N GLU A 392 -26.75 16.91 2.41
CA GLU A 392 -26.32 18.09 3.18
C GLU A 392 -26.89 18.06 4.60
N ALA A 393 -28.19 17.73 4.75
CA ALA A 393 -28.83 17.64 6.05
C ALA A 393 -28.29 16.49 6.93
N LEU A 394 -27.53 15.55 6.36
CA LEU A 394 -26.88 14.44 7.04
C LEU A 394 -25.37 14.63 7.18
N GLY A 395 -24.82 15.74 6.68
CA GLY A 395 -23.38 16.02 6.71
C GLY A 395 -22.55 15.10 5.80
N LEU A 396 -23.16 14.58 4.72
CA LEU A 396 -22.50 13.78 3.69
C LEU A 396 -21.92 14.67 2.58
N GLU A 397 -21.06 14.11 1.73
CA GLU A 397 -20.53 14.86 0.58
C GLU A 397 -21.68 15.30 -0.35
N THR A 398 -21.61 16.51 -0.87
CA THR A 398 -22.71 17.13 -1.65
C THR A 398 -22.38 17.31 -3.12
N THR A 399 -21.12 17.07 -3.49
CA THR A 399 -20.64 17.11 -4.86
C THR A 399 -20.81 15.71 -5.46
N PRO A 400 -21.68 15.52 -6.47
CA PRO A 400 -21.74 14.25 -7.17
C PRO A 400 -20.41 13.99 -7.88
N PRO A 401 -19.94 12.73 -7.95
CA PRO A 401 -18.78 12.37 -8.76
C PRO A 401 -19.06 12.71 -10.23
N VAL A 402 -18.05 13.20 -10.96
CA VAL A 402 -18.20 13.47 -12.39
C VAL A 402 -18.41 12.12 -13.09
N GLN A 403 -19.55 11.96 -13.75
CA GLN A 403 -19.75 10.83 -14.67
C GLN A 403 -18.82 11.08 -15.86
N GLU A 404 -17.88 10.17 -16.12
CA GLU A 404 -17.05 10.24 -17.31
C GLU A 404 -17.97 10.14 -18.55
N GLU A 405 -18.35 11.28 -19.11
CA GLU A 405 -18.93 11.33 -20.44
C GLU A 405 -17.89 10.74 -21.41
N ASP A 406 -18.27 9.65 -22.09
CA ASP A 406 -17.51 8.92 -23.10
C ASP A 406 -16.42 9.78 -23.76
N ALA A 407 -15.18 9.58 -23.32
CA ALA A 407 -13.99 10.14 -23.94
C ALA A 407 -13.71 9.44 -25.29
N ASP A 408 -14.66 9.48 -26.23
CA ASP A 408 -14.46 9.11 -27.63
C ASP A 408 -15.46 9.80 -28.58
N GLY A 409 -15.56 11.12 -28.43
CA GLY A 409 -16.29 12.01 -29.34
C GLY A 409 -15.38 12.94 -30.15
N GLY A 410 -14.44 12.39 -30.93
CA GLY A 410 -13.58 13.17 -31.80
C GLY A 410 -14.35 14.08 -32.77
N GLY A 411 -14.17 15.40 -32.64
CA GLY A 411 -14.78 16.37 -33.55
C GLY A 411 -14.03 17.70 -33.55
N GLY A 412 -13.07 17.83 -34.47
CA GLY A 412 -12.25 19.02 -34.63
C GLY A 412 -13.06 20.32 -34.73
N ALA A 413 -12.75 21.28 -33.86
CA ALA A 413 -13.20 22.65 -34.00
C ALA A 413 -12.49 23.29 -35.21
N GLY A 414 -13.15 23.22 -36.36
CA GLY A 414 -12.86 24.05 -37.52
C GLY A 414 -13.20 25.50 -37.22
N ASP A 415 -12.19 26.36 -37.40
CA ASP A 415 -12.30 27.82 -37.36
C ASP A 415 -13.37 28.37 -38.33
N GLY A 416 -14.24 29.21 -37.76
CA GLY A 416 -14.68 30.48 -38.37
C GLY A 416 -16.15 30.61 -38.81
N PRO A 417 -16.64 31.82 -39.10
CA PRO A 417 -16.20 33.15 -38.64
C PRO A 417 -17.34 33.93 -37.93
N GLY A 418 -16.95 34.95 -37.17
CA GLY A 418 -17.88 35.84 -36.48
C GLY A 418 -18.75 36.71 -37.40
N ALA A 419 -20.00 36.85 -36.98
CA ALA A 419 -20.89 37.97 -37.22
C ALA A 419 -21.76 38.05 -35.94
N GLY A 420 -21.78 39.09 -35.11
CA GLY A 420 -21.78 40.51 -35.45
C GLY A 420 -23.21 40.97 -35.72
N ALA A 421 -23.99 41.27 -34.68
CA ALA A 421 -24.99 42.34 -34.67
C ALA A 421 -25.68 42.47 -33.30
N GLU A 422 -25.57 43.68 -32.76
CA GLU A 422 -26.29 44.28 -31.64
C GLU A 422 -27.82 44.32 -31.90
N VAL A 423 -28.65 44.14 -30.86
CA VAL A 423 -29.49 45.18 -30.19
C VAL A 423 -29.84 44.70 -28.79
#